data_AF-A0A966QY42-F1
#
_entry.id   AF-A0A966QY42-F1
#
_cell.length_a   1.000
_cell.length_b   1.000
_cell.length_c   1.000
_cell.angle_alpha   90.00
_cell.angle_beta   90.00
_cell.angle_gamma   90.00
#
_symmetry.space_group_name_H-M   'P 1'
#
loop_
_entity.id
_entity.type
_entity.pdbx_description
1 polymer ?
#
loop_
_entity_poly.entity_id
_entity_poly.type
_entity_poly.pdbx_seq_one_letter_code
_entity_poly.pdbx_strand_id
1 'polypeptide(L)'
;MNVSKIVDIVFSDSPKLPCSYSVVLAEGMNLFPVLMYILMEGAKRLHGHITFDSITREQAQKLNMYMESLGYTLHYKVFPETKSIDIWFVPYIPKYTCHGIPYN
;
A
#
# COMPACT_ATOMS: atom_id res chain seq x y z
N MET A 1 17.23 8.39 -2.60
CA MET A 1 17.04 6.95 -2.35
C MET A 1 16.36 6.35 -3.58
N ASN A 2 16.85 5.25 -4.15
CA ASN A 2 16.20 4.62 -5.30
C ASN A 2 14.91 3.92 -4.80
N VAL A 3 13.76 4.20 -5.43
CA VAL A 3 12.44 3.67 -5.01
C VAL A 3 12.43 2.13 -5.00
N SER A 4 13.22 1.48 -5.86
CA SER A 4 13.42 0.02 -5.84
C SER A 4 13.93 -0.50 -4.49
N LYS A 5 14.81 0.23 -3.79
CA LYS A 5 15.27 -0.17 -2.45
C LYS A 5 14.18 -0.06 -1.39
N ILE A 6 13.19 0.82 -1.57
CA ILE A 6 12.03 0.91 -0.67
C ILE A 6 11.21 -0.38 -0.77
N VAL A 7 10.98 -0.85 -2.00
CA VAL A 7 10.26 -2.12 -2.22
C VAL A 7 10.98 -3.27 -1.52
N ASP A 8 12.30 -3.34 -1.64
CA ASP A 8 13.08 -4.39 -0.97
C ASP A 8 12.92 -4.35 0.55
N ILE A 9 12.94 -3.16 1.17
CA ILE A 9 12.82 -2.99 2.63
C ILE A 9 11.40 -3.28 3.12
N VAL A 10 10.39 -2.78 2.40
CA VAL A 10 9.00 -2.90 2.82
C VAL A 10 8.52 -4.34 2.66
N PHE A 11 8.94 -5.02 1.59
CA PHE A 11 8.50 -6.37 1.23
C PHE A 11 9.59 -7.45 1.47
N SER A 12 10.56 -7.22 2.36
CA SER A 12 11.57 -8.23 2.72
C SER A 12 11.02 -9.33 3.60
N ASP A 13 10.19 -8.97 4.58
CA ASP A 13 9.62 -9.84 5.60
C ASP A 13 8.09 -9.73 5.60
N SER A 14 7.43 -10.31 6.61
CA SER A 14 6.04 -10.01 6.93
C SER A 14 5.77 -8.50 7.08
N PRO A 15 4.54 -8.02 6.77
CA PRO A 15 4.18 -6.62 6.97
C PRO A 15 4.53 -6.16 8.38
N LYS A 16 5.18 -5.00 8.49
CA LYS A 16 5.46 -4.38 9.79
C LYS A 16 4.19 -3.71 10.32
N LEU A 17 4.23 -3.31 11.58
CA LEU A 17 3.13 -2.52 12.17
C LEU A 17 2.85 -1.26 11.34
N PRO A 18 1.61 -0.75 11.32
CA PRO A 18 1.30 0.47 10.61
C PRO A 18 2.21 1.63 10.99
N CYS A 19 2.56 2.46 10.00
CA CYS A 19 3.47 3.61 10.15
C CYS A 19 4.90 3.27 10.65
N SER A 20 5.35 2.02 10.51
CA SER A 20 6.75 1.64 10.84
C SER A 20 7.79 2.31 9.96
N TYR A 21 7.40 2.69 8.74
CA TYR A 21 8.24 3.41 7.79
C TYR A 21 7.66 4.79 7.51
N SER A 22 8.54 5.77 7.32
CA SER A 22 8.17 7.11 6.88
C SER A 22 8.67 7.34 5.46
N VAL A 23 7.75 7.61 4.53
CA VAL A 23 8.08 8.01 3.16
C VAL A 23 8.16 9.54 3.12
N VAL A 24 9.36 10.07 3.21
CA VAL A 24 9.61 11.52 3.09
C VAL A 24 9.99 11.83 1.64
N LEU A 25 9.18 12.67 0.99
CA LEU A 25 9.47 13.17 -0.35
C LEU A 25 10.08 14.58 -0.27
N ALA A 26 10.94 14.89 -1.24
CA ALA A 26 11.36 16.26 -1.46
C ALA A 26 10.17 17.13 -1.86
N GLU A 27 10.30 18.42 -1.56
CA GLU A 27 9.26 19.43 -1.82
C GLU A 27 8.86 19.45 -3.30
N GLY A 28 7.56 19.55 -3.57
CA GLY A 28 6.99 19.56 -4.92
C GLY A 28 6.80 18.19 -5.58
N MET A 29 7.21 17.08 -4.95
CA MET A 29 6.95 15.75 -5.49
C MET A 29 5.56 15.22 -5.10
N ASN A 30 4.87 14.62 -6.09
CA ASN A 30 3.61 13.93 -5.86
C ASN A 30 3.87 12.54 -5.25
N LEU A 31 3.17 12.25 -4.16
CA LEU A 31 3.28 10.99 -3.43
C LEU A 31 2.57 9.82 -4.12
N PHE A 32 1.50 10.09 -4.86
CA PHE A 32 0.69 9.05 -5.49
C PHE A 32 1.50 8.15 -6.44
N PRO A 33 2.31 8.69 -7.38
CA PRO A 33 3.15 7.85 -8.26
C PRO A 33 4.14 6.96 -7.49
N VAL A 34 4.67 7.45 -6.36
CA VAL A 34 5.62 6.70 -5.54
C VAL A 34 4.91 5.53 -4.85
N LEU A 35 3.76 5.78 -4.22
CA LEU A 35 2.97 4.73 -3.58
C LEU A 35 2.46 3.71 -4.60
N MET A 36 2.03 4.16 -5.77
CA MET A 36 1.59 3.29 -6.86
C MET A 36 2.73 2.39 -7.36
N TYR A 37 3.93 2.94 -7.54
CA TYR A 37 5.10 2.14 -7.92
C TYR A 37 5.44 1.09 -6.84
N ILE A 38 5.49 1.50 -5.56
CA ILE A 38 5.77 0.58 -4.45
C ILE A 38 4.74 -0.55 -4.40
N LEU A 39 3.46 -0.21 -4.56
CA LEU A 39 2.37 -1.16 -4.59
C LEU A 39 2.50 -2.15 -5.75
N MET A 40 2.77 -1.67 -6.97
CA MET A 40 2.89 -2.52 -8.16
C MET A 40 4.11 -3.46 -8.08
N GLU A 41 5.26 -2.96 -7.64
CA GLU A 41 6.46 -3.79 -7.49
C GLU A 41 6.34 -4.74 -6.31
N GLY A 42 5.71 -4.32 -5.22
CA GLY A 42 5.37 -5.18 -4.09
C GLY A 42 4.43 -6.32 -4.46
N ALA A 43 3.38 -6.02 -5.23
CA ALA A 43 2.47 -7.00 -5.82
C ALA A 43 3.22 -8.04 -6.66
N LYS A 44 4.12 -7.58 -7.54
CA LYS A 44 4.96 -8.46 -8.35
C LYS A 44 5.85 -9.37 -7.52
N ARG A 45 6.46 -8.83 -6.46
CA ARG A 45 7.35 -9.57 -5.58
C ARG A 45 6.62 -10.65 -4.78
N LEU A 46 5.43 -10.34 -4.26
CA LEU A 46 4.68 -11.27 -3.40
C LEU A 46 3.94 -12.36 -4.17
N HIS A 47 3.49 -12.04 -5.40
CA HIS A 47 2.52 -12.87 -6.11
C HIS A 47 2.92 -13.20 -7.55
N GLY A 48 4.10 -12.73 -8.01
CA GLY A 48 4.51 -12.86 -9.40
C GLY A 48 3.76 -11.89 -10.31
N HIS A 49 3.61 -12.24 -11.59
CA HIS A 49 2.97 -11.36 -12.57
C HIS A 49 1.45 -11.30 -12.36
N ILE A 50 1.00 -10.42 -11.46
CA ILE A 50 -0.43 -10.18 -11.18
C ILE A 50 -0.86 -8.82 -11.70
N THR A 51 -2.12 -8.74 -12.13
CA THR A 51 -2.79 -7.50 -12.47
C THR A 51 -3.85 -7.20 -11.42
N PHE A 52 -4.23 -5.93 -11.27
CA PHE A 52 -5.16 -5.52 -10.23
C PHE A 52 -6.59 -6.07 -10.42
N ASP A 53 -6.97 -6.39 -11.64
CA ASP A 53 -8.21 -7.08 -12.01
C ASP A 53 -8.16 -8.58 -11.67
N SER A 54 -6.97 -9.16 -11.48
CA SER A 54 -6.79 -10.57 -11.15
C SER A 54 -6.48 -10.83 -9.67
N ILE A 55 -6.44 -9.78 -8.84
CA ILE A 55 -6.04 -9.92 -7.44
C ILE A 55 -7.19 -10.49 -6.59
N THR A 56 -6.89 -11.51 -5.79
CA THR A 56 -7.84 -12.04 -4.81
C THR A 56 -7.98 -11.09 -3.63
N ARG A 57 -9.09 -11.22 -2.87
CA ARG A 57 -9.31 -10.43 -1.64
C ARG A 57 -8.17 -10.59 -0.64
N GLU A 58 -7.64 -11.80 -0.48
CA GLU A 58 -6.55 -12.10 0.45
C GLU A 58 -5.24 -11.40 0.02
N GLN A 59 -4.90 -11.45 -1.27
CA GLN A 59 -3.73 -10.75 -1.81
C GLN A 59 -3.88 -9.23 -1.66
N ALA A 60 -5.07 -8.68 -1.92
CA ALA A 60 -5.34 -7.26 -1.72
C ALA A 60 -5.23 -6.85 -0.25
N GLN A 61 -5.73 -7.67 0.67
CA GLN A 61 -5.56 -7.45 2.12
C GLN A 61 -4.09 -7.48 2.53
N LYS A 62 -3.32 -8.45 2.02
CA LYS A 62 -1.89 -8.56 2.31
C LYS A 62 -1.12 -7.35 1.78
N LEU A 63 -1.39 -6.90 0.56
CA LEU A 63 -0.83 -5.66 0.02
C LEU A 63 -1.19 -4.45 0.86
N ASN A 64 -2.45 -4.34 1.27
CA ASN A 64 -2.89 -3.26 2.14
C ASN A 64 -2.08 -3.22 3.44
N MET A 65 -1.82 -4.36 4.10
CA MET A 65 -0.98 -4.38 5.31
C MET A 65 0.43 -3.83 5.09
N TYR A 66 1.05 -4.09 3.93
CA TYR A 66 2.37 -3.50 3.60
C TYR A 66 2.28 -2.00 3.34
N MET A 67 1.22 -1.54 2.68
CA MET A 67 0.99 -0.11 2.49
C MET A 67 0.73 0.58 3.84
N GLU A 68 0.02 -0.08 4.76
CA GLU A 68 -0.20 0.43 6.11
C GLU A 68 1.12 0.56 6.88
N SER A 69 2.10 -0.34 6.66
CA SER A 69 3.46 -0.17 7.20
C SER A 69 4.13 1.13 6.76
N LEU A 70 3.77 1.67 5.59
CA LEU A 70 4.21 2.98 5.06
C LEU A 70 3.34 4.15 5.54
N GLY A 71 2.30 3.88 6.32
CA GLY A 71 1.35 4.87 6.82
C GLY A 71 0.22 5.19 5.84
N TYR A 72 -0.10 4.31 4.88
CA TYR A 72 -1.16 4.53 3.92
C TYR A 72 -2.09 3.32 3.77
N THR A 73 -3.39 3.56 3.73
CA THR A 73 -4.39 2.53 3.41
C THR A 73 -4.64 2.52 1.90
N LEU A 74 -4.55 1.35 1.29
CA LEU A 74 -4.92 1.08 -0.09
C LEU A 74 -6.44 0.98 -0.23
N HIS A 75 -7.01 1.81 -1.09
CA HIS A 75 -8.38 1.69 -1.54
C HIS A 75 -8.44 1.42 -3.04
N TYR A 76 -9.41 0.62 -3.44
CA TYR A 76 -9.65 0.35 -4.83
C TYR A 76 -11.15 0.14 -5.13
N LYS A 77 -11.55 0.47 -6.34
CA LYS A 77 -12.89 0.22 -6.88
C LYS A 77 -12.78 -0.38 -8.27
N VAL A 78 -13.36 -1.55 -8.44
CA VAL A 78 -13.44 -2.23 -9.74
C VAL A 78 -14.71 -1.78 -10.46
N PHE A 79 -14.58 -1.46 -11.74
CA PHE A 79 -15.69 -1.12 -12.63
C PHE A 79 -15.81 -2.22 -13.69
N PRO A 80 -16.69 -3.21 -13.50
CA PRO A 80 -16.83 -4.35 -14.41
C PRO A 80 -17.21 -3.93 -15.83
N GLU A 81 -18.05 -2.90 -15.96
CA GLU A 81 -18.58 -2.37 -17.22
C GLU A 81 -17.45 -1.93 -18.18
N THR A 82 -16.42 -1.29 -17.62
CA THR A 82 -15.30 -0.69 -18.36
C THR A 82 -14.01 -1.48 -18.22
N LYS A 83 -14.03 -2.58 -17.46
CA LYS A 83 -12.85 -3.36 -17.06
C LYS A 83 -11.72 -2.47 -16.50
N SER A 84 -12.11 -1.45 -15.72
CA SER A 84 -11.17 -0.51 -15.12
C SER A 84 -11.13 -0.65 -13.61
N ILE A 85 -10.04 -0.16 -13.01
CA ILE A 85 -9.86 -0.09 -11.57
C ILE A 85 -9.39 1.31 -11.20
N ASP A 86 -10.09 1.92 -10.25
CA ASP A 86 -9.59 3.13 -9.58
C ASP A 86 -8.85 2.71 -8.32
N ILE A 87 -7.67 3.27 -8.12
CA ILE A 87 -6.82 3.04 -6.94
C ILE A 87 -6.49 4.38 -6.33
N TRP A 88 -6.63 4.49 -5.01
CA TRP A 88 -6.21 5.66 -4.26
C TRP A 88 -5.67 5.26 -2.89
N PHE A 89 -4.89 6.17 -2.30
CA PHE A 89 -4.28 5.98 -1.00
C PHE A 89 -4.78 7.06 -0.06
N VAL A 90 -5.11 6.66 1.17
CA VAL A 90 -5.42 7.59 2.25
C VAL A 90 -4.41 7.42 3.37
N PRO A 91 -4.09 8.46 4.15
CA PRO A 91 -3.28 8.29 5.35
C PRO A 91 -3.90 7.22 6.25
N TYR A 92 -3.07 6.31 6.78
CA TYR A 92 -3.51 5.32 7.73
C TYR A 92 -3.96 6.03 9.02
N ILE A 93 -5.21 5.84 9.39
CA ILE A 93 -5.75 6.29 10.67
C ILE A 93 -5.73 5.08 11.60
N PRO A 94 -4.96 5.11 12.70
CA PRO A 94 -4.97 4.04 13.68
C PRO A 94 -6.41 3.76 14.11
N LYS A 95 -6.85 2.51 13.99
CA LYS A 95 -8.20 2.13 14.44
C LYS A 95 -8.32 2.11 15.95
N TYR A 96 -7.20 2.20 16.66
CA TYR A 96 -7.11 2.18 18.11
C TYR A 96 -6.04 3.18 18.56
N THR A 97 -6.28 3.87 19.66
CA THR A 97 -5.24 4.58 20.42
C THR A 97 -4.26 3.55 20.99
N CYS A 98 -3.10 3.99 21.48
CA CYS A 98 -2.12 3.13 22.15
C CYS A 98 -2.69 2.32 23.35
N HIS A 99 -3.91 2.63 23.80
CA HIS A 99 -4.64 1.93 24.86
C HIS A 99 -5.83 1.09 24.36
N GLY A 100 -5.95 0.84 23.05
CA GLY A 100 -7.04 0.02 22.50
C GLY A 100 -8.39 0.74 22.38
N ILE A 101 -8.43 2.08 22.52
CA ILE A 101 -9.67 2.85 22.38
C ILE A 101 -9.87 3.19 20.90
N PRO A 102 -10.99 2.84 20.26
CA PRO A 102 -11.23 3.19 18.87
C PRO A 102 -11.32 4.71 18.68
N TYR A 103 -10.77 5.22 17.57
CA TYR A 103 -11.03 6.60 17.14
C TYR A 103 -12.44 6.64 16.53
N ASN A 104 -13.32 7.47 17.11
CA ASN A 104 -14.66 7.78 16.58
C ASN A 104 -14.56 8.74 15.39
#